data_AF-A0A2G2JBG8-F1
#
_entry.id   AF-A0A2G2JBG8-F1
#
_cell.length_a   1.000
_cell.length_b   1.000
_cell.length_c   1.000
_cell.angle_alpha   90.00
_cell.angle_beta   90.00
_cell.angle_gamma   90.00
#
_symmetry.space_group_name_H-M   'P 1'
#
loop_
_entity.id
_entity.type
_entity.pdbx_description
1 polymer ?
#
loop_
_entity_poly.entity_id
_entity_poly.type
_entity_poly.pdbx_seq_one_letter_code
_entity_poly.pdbx_strand_id
1 'polypeptide(L)'
;MMLNKTIRTFLVAAIVGLFSATAAQANIKDPSEDAKNYITIGDMAEGFSEYNLPQTQHLAGKDFTIYFGDENAFSVKHTFISDKVVRWEVLTGPEAGMVGYDEYIGTNPKEGYYFVEFITGSNNAKFVSLVLDTKRDIATAVIGFFPKENEDKLSMYQRAAKKKPLTATRVEILNASIGKPMTKKTARHELRSQDLVGQRKVYQYSNKDAYEHIYLTDQLFTWNCISGNEKGLADTDFAQIIKFEKDFYMIVWVEKIMHIVSAITLNFDTMQSSGAMAAFEGWNYGEIINVSSGAKIKNLPGITAKDYELPVKRK
;
A
#
# COMPACT_ATOMS: atom_id res chain seq x y z
N MET A 1 32.32 31.56 46.25
CA MET A 1 31.57 30.56 45.45
C MET A 1 30.66 31.27 44.47
N MET A 2 31.13 31.39 43.22
CA MET A 2 30.41 31.11 41.98
C MET A 2 29.08 31.88 41.75
N LEU A 3 29.07 32.99 41.00
CA LEU A 3 29.27 33.10 39.53
C LEU A 3 28.24 32.27 38.74
N ASN A 4 27.53 32.91 37.79
CA ASN A 4 26.64 32.36 36.74
C ASN A 4 25.11 32.46 36.89
N LYS A 5 24.55 33.68 37.00
CA LYS A 5 23.17 33.90 36.49
C LYS A 5 22.96 35.14 35.61
N THR A 6 23.89 36.10 35.59
CA THR A 6 23.66 37.36 34.86
C THR A 6 24.21 37.38 33.41
N ILE A 7 24.97 36.36 32.99
CA ILE A 7 25.58 36.32 31.63
C ILE A 7 24.66 35.67 30.58
N ARG A 8 23.65 34.87 30.97
CA ARG A 8 22.79 34.17 29.99
C ARG A 8 21.73 35.04 29.31
N THR A 9 21.28 36.13 29.94
CA THR A 9 20.24 36.99 29.35
C THR A 9 20.80 37.95 28.29
N PHE A 10 22.08 38.32 28.38
CA PHE A 10 22.72 39.18 27.38
C PHE A 10 23.24 38.42 26.15
N LEU A 11 23.52 37.11 26.26
CA LEU A 11 24.02 36.34 25.12
C LEU A 11 22.93 36.03 24.07
N VAL A 12 21.67 35.91 24.48
CA VAL A 12 20.56 35.67 23.53
C VAL A 12 20.22 36.95 22.75
N ALA A 13 20.32 38.12 23.38
CA ALA A 13 20.11 39.40 22.69
C ALA A 13 21.26 39.75 21.72
N ALA A 14 22.49 39.33 22.03
CA ALA A 14 23.66 39.62 21.19
C ALA A 14 23.78 38.73 19.93
N ILE A 15 23.17 37.53 19.92
CA ILE A 15 23.20 36.63 18.75
C ILE A 15 22.14 37.02 17.69
N VAL A 16 21.09 37.74 18.09
CA VAL A 16 20.02 38.17 17.16
C VAL A 16 20.30 39.57 16.56
N GLY A 17 21.19 40.36 17.17
CA GLY A 17 21.35 41.79 16.84
C GLY A 17 22.42 42.17 15.81
N LEU A 18 23.17 41.24 15.23
CA LEU A 18 24.31 41.55 14.36
C LEU A 18 24.36 40.67 13.10
N PHE A 19 23.39 40.86 12.21
CA PHE A 19 23.55 40.59 10.77
C PHE A 19 22.84 41.69 9.97
N SER A 20 23.48 42.86 9.88
CA SER A 20 23.26 43.79 8.78
C SER A 20 24.32 43.53 7.71
N ALA A 21 23.99 42.64 6.77
CA ALA A 21 24.61 42.60 5.45
C ALA A 21 23.60 41.99 4.49
N THR A 22 23.41 42.65 3.36
CA THR A 22 22.57 42.27 2.22
C THR A 22 22.67 40.79 1.88
N ALA A 23 21.77 39.99 2.44
CA ALA A 23 21.33 38.73 1.89
C ALA A 23 19.82 38.86 1.75
N ALA A 24 19.26 38.54 0.59
CA ALA A 24 17.84 38.28 0.49
C ALA A 24 17.55 37.12 1.45
N GLN A 25 17.13 37.43 2.68
CA GLN A 25 16.48 36.46 3.53
C GLN A 25 15.21 36.11 2.78
N ALA A 26 15.18 34.90 2.20
CA ALA A 26 13.92 34.31 1.83
C ALA A 26 13.04 34.42 3.10
N ASN A 27 11.93 35.13 3.02
CA ASN A 27 10.86 34.99 3.99
C ASN A 27 10.41 33.54 3.88
N ILE A 28 11.09 32.65 4.60
CA ILE A 28 10.64 31.28 4.80
C ILE A 28 9.43 31.46 5.71
N LYS A 29 8.24 31.55 5.10
CA LYS A 29 6.98 31.49 5.83
C LYS A 29 7.01 30.26 6.74
N ASP A 30 6.30 30.35 7.86
CA ASP A 30 6.11 29.19 8.72
C ASP A 30 5.64 28.01 7.85
N PRO A 31 6.29 26.83 7.92
CA PRO A 31 5.87 25.66 7.14
C PRO A 31 4.39 25.30 7.28
N SER A 32 3.73 25.74 8.36
CA SER A 32 2.28 25.58 8.57
C SER A 32 1.40 26.51 7.73
N GLU A 33 1.91 27.64 7.22
CA GLU A 33 1.12 28.60 6.44
C GLU A 33 0.88 28.15 4.98
N ASP A 34 1.74 27.27 4.45
CA ASP A 34 1.63 26.70 3.09
C ASP A 34 1.56 25.14 3.13
N ALA A 35 1.31 24.55 4.30
CA ALA A 35 1.22 23.09 4.45
C ALA A 35 0.04 22.53 3.64
N LYS A 36 0.34 21.67 2.66
CA LYS A 36 -0.69 20.87 2.02
C LYS A 36 -1.24 19.87 3.02
N ASN A 37 -2.55 19.85 3.16
CA ASN A 37 -3.23 18.94 4.08
C ASN A 37 -3.50 17.61 3.39
N TYR A 38 -3.28 16.52 4.13
CA TYR A 38 -3.80 15.21 3.74
C TYR A 38 -5.33 15.28 3.66
N ILE A 39 -5.90 14.56 2.69
CA ILE A 39 -7.34 14.47 2.46
C ILE A 39 -7.85 13.09 2.87
N THR A 40 -9.16 12.89 2.89
CA THR A 40 -9.70 11.54 3.13
C THR A 40 -9.58 10.68 1.87
N ILE A 41 -9.64 9.35 2.02
CA ILE A 41 -9.73 8.45 0.87
C ILE A 41 -10.98 8.75 0.02
N GLY A 42 -12.09 9.17 0.63
CA GLY A 42 -13.31 9.56 -0.09
C GLY A 42 -13.08 10.75 -1.02
N ASP A 43 -12.36 11.77 -0.54
CA ASP A 43 -11.98 12.95 -1.33
C ASP A 43 -10.93 12.61 -2.40
N MET A 44 -10.09 11.61 -2.15
CA MET A 44 -9.04 11.15 -3.07
C MET A 44 -9.61 10.26 -4.19
N ALA A 45 -10.60 9.42 -3.90
CA ALA A 45 -11.03 8.30 -4.74
C ALA A 45 -11.60 8.68 -6.12
N GLU A 46 -12.08 9.92 -6.29
CA GLU A 46 -12.63 10.38 -7.56
C GLU A 46 -11.58 10.30 -8.68
N GLY A 47 -11.88 9.57 -9.76
CA GLY A 47 -11.00 9.40 -10.91
C GLY A 47 -10.02 8.23 -10.82
N PHE A 48 -9.77 7.64 -9.65
CA PHE A 48 -8.77 6.58 -9.49
C PHE A 48 -9.08 5.29 -10.27
N SER A 49 -10.36 5.08 -10.63
CA SER A 49 -10.83 3.94 -11.41
C SER A 49 -10.96 4.22 -12.91
N GLU A 50 -10.73 5.44 -13.40
CA GLU A 50 -10.97 5.81 -14.81
C GLU A 50 -10.18 4.92 -15.78
N TYR A 51 -8.91 4.64 -15.45
CA TYR A 51 -8.07 3.74 -16.21
C TYR A 51 -7.92 2.35 -15.58
N ASN A 52 -8.76 1.95 -14.64
CA ASN A 52 -8.74 0.58 -14.14
C ASN A 52 -9.26 -0.41 -15.22
N LEU A 53 -8.89 -1.67 -15.07
CA LEU A 53 -9.50 -2.75 -15.83
C LEU A 53 -10.97 -2.93 -15.43
N PRO A 54 -11.83 -3.34 -16.36
CA PRO A 54 -13.24 -3.56 -16.06
C PRO A 54 -13.43 -4.74 -15.12
N GLN A 55 -14.55 -4.71 -14.39
CA GLN A 55 -14.99 -5.83 -13.56
C GLN A 55 -15.08 -7.10 -14.42
N THR A 56 -14.39 -8.17 -13.99
CA THR A 56 -14.36 -9.43 -14.74
C THR A 56 -15.66 -10.22 -14.54
N GLN A 57 -16.24 -10.66 -15.64
CA GLN A 57 -17.35 -11.62 -15.64
C GLN A 57 -16.87 -13.08 -15.54
N HIS A 58 -15.56 -13.31 -15.66
CA HIS A 58 -14.99 -14.66 -15.78
C HIS A 58 -15.06 -15.45 -14.48
N LEU A 59 -15.30 -14.80 -13.35
CA LEU A 59 -15.42 -15.45 -12.05
C LEU A 59 -16.86 -15.85 -11.72
N ALA A 60 -17.86 -15.19 -12.30
CA ALA A 60 -19.27 -15.45 -11.99
C ALA A 60 -19.63 -16.93 -12.20
N GLY A 61 -20.29 -17.52 -11.20
CA GLY A 61 -20.67 -18.92 -11.15
C GLY A 61 -19.54 -19.91 -10.83
N LYS A 62 -18.34 -19.45 -10.48
CA LYS A 62 -17.19 -20.32 -10.15
C LYS A 62 -16.94 -20.43 -8.66
N ASP A 63 -16.36 -21.56 -8.29
CA ASP A 63 -15.92 -21.88 -6.93
C ASP A 63 -14.40 -22.04 -6.89
N PHE A 64 -13.77 -21.42 -5.89
CA PHE A 64 -12.35 -21.58 -5.59
C PHE A 64 -12.17 -21.91 -4.12
N THR A 65 -11.72 -23.13 -3.83
CA THR A 65 -11.24 -23.47 -2.48
C THR A 65 -9.76 -23.15 -2.39
N ILE A 66 -9.41 -22.22 -1.50
CA ILE A 66 -8.05 -21.73 -1.34
C ILE A 66 -7.50 -22.24 0.00
N TYR A 67 -6.33 -22.85 -0.03
CA TYR A 67 -5.63 -23.44 1.12
C TYR A 67 -4.40 -22.60 1.46
N PHE A 68 -4.28 -22.20 2.73
CA PHE A 68 -3.22 -21.32 3.21
C PHE A 68 -2.28 -22.04 4.16
N GLY A 69 -0.97 -21.83 4.01
CA GLY A 69 0.05 -22.28 4.96
C GLY A 69 0.39 -23.77 4.92
N ASP A 70 1.58 -24.11 5.43
CA ASP A 70 2.08 -25.50 5.48
C ASP A 70 1.78 -26.18 6.83
N GLU A 71 1.80 -25.43 7.95
CA GLU A 71 1.72 -25.97 9.32
C GLU A 71 0.59 -25.36 10.18
N ASN A 72 -0.13 -24.35 9.67
CA ASN A 72 -1.36 -23.79 10.26
C ASN A 72 -2.43 -23.69 9.17
N ALA A 73 -2.76 -24.84 8.57
CA ALA A 73 -3.59 -24.92 7.38
C ALA A 73 -5.04 -24.52 7.65
N PHE A 74 -5.43 -23.35 7.20
CA PHE A 74 -6.83 -22.97 7.07
C PHE A 74 -7.20 -22.93 5.59
N SER A 75 -8.49 -23.10 5.31
CA SER A 75 -8.98 -23.08 3.94
C SER A 75 -10.29 -22.35 3.86
N VAL A 76 -10.47 -21.61 2.77
CA VAL A 76 -11.65 -20.79 2.53
C VAL A 76 -12.17 -21.10 1.14
N LYS A 77 -13.44 -21.47 1.06
CA LYS A 77 -14.16 -21.59 -0.20
C LYS A 77 -14.72 -20.22 -0.58
N HIS A 78 -14.41 -19.75 -1.78
CA HIS A 78 -14.99 -18.57 -2.39
C HIS A 78 -15.90 -19.02 -3.53
N THR A 79 -17.19 -18.70 -3.42
CA THR A 79 -18.21 -18.93 -4.44
C THR A 79 -18.61 -17.58 -5.01
N PHE A 80 -18.22 -17.32 -6.25
CA PHE A 80 -18.55 -16.08 -6.96
C PHE A 80 -19.97 -16.19 -7.50
N ILE A 81 -20.94 -15.66 -6.74
CA ILE A 81 -22.38 -15.77 -7.06
C ILE A 81 -22.70 -15.00 -8.33
N SER A 82 -22.08 -13.83 -8.49
CA SER A 82 -22.16 -12.99 -9.67
C SER A 82 -20.78 -12.38 -9.96
N ASP A 83 -20.73 -11.44 -10.89
CA ASP A 83 -19.58 -10.59 -11.15
C ASP A 83 -19.33 -9.56 -10.06
N LYS A 84 -20.18 -9.47 -9.03
CA LYS A 84 -20.06 -8.46 -7.96
C LYS A 84 -20.10 -9.05 -6.56
N VAL A 85 -20.73 -10.21 -6.37
CA VAL A 85 -20.94 -10.79 -5.04
C VAL A 85 -20.15 -12.07 -4.90
N VAL A 86 -19.32 -12.14 -3.87
CA VAL A 86 -18.63 -13.35 -3.44
C VAL A 86 -19.22 -13.84 -2.13
N ARG A 87 -19.57 -15.11 -2.07
CA ARG A 87 -19.80 -15.83 -0.82
C ARG A 87 -18.49 -16.47 -0.41
N TRP A 88 -18.07 -16.31 0.83
CA TRP A 88 -16.94 -17.04 1.37
C TRP A 88 -17.36 -17.91 2.56
N GLU A 89 -16.65 -19.02 2.74
CA GLU A 89 -16.86 -19.97 3.82
C GLU A 89 -15.52 -20.52 4.29
N VAL A 90 -15.20 -20.33 5.58
CA VAL A 90 -14.01 -20.91 6.18
C VAL A 90 -14.29 -22.39 6.44
N LEU A 91 -13.64 -23.27 5.68
CA LEU A 91 -13.84 -24.71 5.78
C LEU A 91 -13.02 -25.33 6.91
N THR A 92 -11.78 -24.87 7.10
CA THR A 92 -10.86 -25.36 8.13
C THR A 92 -10.12 -24.20 8.77
N GLY A 93 -9.61 -24.41 9.99
CA GLY A 93 -8.87 -23.40 10.75
C GLY A 93 -9.67 -22.84 11.93
N PRO A 94 -9.13 -21.82 12.64
CA PRO A 94 -9.73 -21.32 13.87
C PRO A 94 -11.14 -20.72 13.71
N GLU A 95 -11.45 -20.20 12.52
CA GLU A 95 -12.74 -19.58 12.19
C GLU A 95 -13.64 -20.51 11.35
N ALA A 96 -13.41 -21.84 11.39
CA ALA A 96 -14.19 -22.79 10.59
C ALA A 96 -15.70 -22.69 10.85
N GLY A 97 -16.49 -22.76 9.78
CA GLY A 97 -17.94 -22.57 9.79
C GLY A 97 -18.39 -21.12 9.63
N MET A 98 -17.49 -20.14 9.71
CA MET A 98 -17.81 -18.76 9.38
C MET A 98 -18.14 -18.62 7.89
N VAL A 99 -19.22 -17.90 7.59
CA VAL A 99 -19.72 -17.64 6.24
C VAL A 99 -20.06 -16.16 6.12
N GLY A 100 -19.79 -15.58 4.95
CA GLY A 100 -20.19 -14.22 4.63
C GLY A 100 -20.48 -14.03 3.14
N TYR A 101 -21.08 -12.89 2.83
CA TYR A 101 -21.33 -12.40 1.48
C TYR A 101 -20.87 -10.96 1.44
N ASP A 102 -19.99 -10.65 0.50
CA ASP A 102 -19.44 -9.31 0.36
C ASP A 102 -19.41 -8.93 -1.13
N GLU A 103 -19.54 -7.64 -1.40
CA GLU A 103 -19.24 -7.10 -2.71
C GLU A 103 -17.73 -7.14 -2.94
N TYR A 104 -17.31 -7.47 -4.17
CA TYR A 104 -15.89 -7.54 -4.51
C TYR A 104 -15.56 -6.76 -5.77
N ILE A 105 -14.37 -6.17 -5.77
CA ILE A 105 -13.72 -5.65 -6.96
C ILE A 105 -12.90 -6.80 -7.55
N GLY A 106 -13.07 -7.10 -8.83
CA GLY A 106 -12.32 -8.16 -9.46
C GLY A 106 -12.02 -7.89 -10.91
N THR A 107 -10.77 -8.12 -11.30
CA THR A 107 -10.28 -7.87 -12.66
C THR A 107 -9.50 -9.07 -13.17
N ASN A 108 -9.24 -9.10 -14.48
CA ASN A 108 -8.39 -10.10 -15.12
C ASN A 108 -7.13 -9.39 -15.66
N PRO A 109 -6.13 -9.09 -14.80
CA PRO A 109 -4.99 -8.23 -15.15
C PRO A 109 -4.00 -8.83 -16.14
N LYS A 110 -3.99 -10.16 -16.23
CA LYS A 110 -3.22 -10.92 -17.20
C LYS A 110 -3.94 -12.24 -17.46
N GLU A 111 -3.82 -12.80 -18.66
CA GLU A 111 -4.37 -14.11 -18.97
C GLU A 111 -3.96 -15.15 -17.91
N GLY A 112 -4.94 -15.89 -17.37
CA GLY A 112 -4.75 -16.89 -16.31
C GLY A 112 -4.57 -16.32 -14.89
N TYR A 113 -4.69 -15.01 -14.70
CA TYR A 113 -4.68 -14.38 -13.37
C TYR A 113 -5.94 -13.60 -13.09
N TYR A 114 -6.50 -13.77 -11.90
CA TYR A 114 -7.65 -13.00 -11.44
C TYR A 114 -7.31 -12.26 -10.16
N PHE A 115 -7.54 -10.96 -10.16
CA PHE A 115 -7.50 -10.14 -8.96
C PHE A 115 -8.91 -10.11 -8.36
N VAL A 116 -9.01 -10.23 -7.03
CA VAL A 116 -10.27 -10.16 -6.27
C VAL A 116 -9.99 -9.45 -4.96
N GLU A 117 -10.77 -8.44 -4.62
CA GLU A 117 -10.63 -7.72 -3.36
C GLU A 117 -11.99 -7.37 -2.75
N PHE A 118 -12.14 -7.59 -1.45
CA PHE A 118 -13.34 -7.27 -0.70
C PHE A 118 -13.01 -6.96 0.76
N ILE A 119 -13.93 -6.28 1.43
CA ILE A 119 -13.88 -6.02 2.87
C ILE A 119 -14.91 -6.92 3.52
N THR A 120 -14.54 -7.60 4.60
CA THR A 120 -15.44 -8.52 5.29
C THR A 120 -15.45 -8.33 6.79
N GLY A 121 -16.62 -8.50 7.41
CA GLY A 121 -16.85 -8.32 8.84
C GLY A 121 -17.18 -6.86 9.21
N SER A 122 -18.13 -6.68 10.14
CA SER A 122 -18.67 -5.36 10.50
C SER A 122 -17.97 -4.65 11.66
N ASN A 123 -17.53 -5.39 12.69
CA ASN A 123 -16.91 -4.82 13.91
C ASN A 123 -15.38 -5.02 13.97
N ASN A 124 -14.82 -5.71 12.97
CA ASN A 124 -13.39 -5.95 12.79
C ASN A 124 -13.14 -6.23 11.31
N ALA A 125 -13.48 -5.25 10.47
CA ALA A 125 -13.38 -5.35 9.03
C ALA A 125 -11.97 -5.81 8.62
N LYS A 126 -11.93 -6.94 7.93
CA LYS A 126 -10.74 -7.52 7.34
C LYS A 126 -10.74 -7.15 5.87
N PHE A 127 -9.65 -6.55 5.43
CA PHE A 127 -9.35 -6.41 4.02
C PHE A 127 -8.84 -7.75 3.50
N VAL A 128 -9.40 -8.22 2.38
CA VAL A 128 -8.98 -9.46 1.73
C VAL A 128 -8.74 -9.16 0.26
N SER A 129 -7.49 -9.30 -0.18
CA SER A 129 -7.11 -9.21 -1.59
C SER A 129 -6.47 -10.53 -2.02
N LEU A 130 -6.85 -11.03 -3.18
CA LEU A 130 -6.43 -12.31 -3.75
C LEU A 130 -5.95 -12.10 -5.18
N VAL A 131 -4.81 -12.68 -5.51
CA VAL A 131 -4.41 -12.94 -6.90
C VAL A 131 -4.41 -14.44 -7.12
N LEU A 132 -5.40 -14.91 -7.88
CA LEU A 132 -5.54 -16.31 -8.29
C LEU A 132 -4.71 -16.54 -9.54
N ASP A 133 -3.80 -17.51 -9.49
CA ASP A 133 -3.08 -18.02 -10.65
C ASP A 133 -3.66 -19.38 -11.04
N THR A 134 -4.48 -19.38 -12.08
CA THR A 134 -5.14 -20.59 -12.57
C THR A 134 -4.26 -21.41 -13.50
N LYS A 135 -3.07 -20.93 -13.88
CA LYS A 135 -2.10 -21.70 -14.67
C LYS A 135 -1.35 -22.70 -13.79
N ARG A 136 -1.12 -22.33 -12.54
CA ARG A 136 -0.33 -23.11 -11.56
C ARG A 136 -1.18 -23.66 -10.40
N ASP A 137 -2.46 -23.34 -10.36
CA ASP A 137 -3.38 -23.65 -9.24
C ASP A 137 -2.84 -23.15 -7.89
N ILE A 138 -2.34 -21.92 -7.88
CA ILE A 138 -1.82 -21.25 -6.68
C ILE A 138 -2.44 -19.86 -6.54
N ALA A 139 -2.28 -19.24 -5.38
CA ALA A 139 -2.72 -17.87 -5.16
C ALA A 139 -1.78 -17.13 -4.21
N THR A 140 -1.88 -15.81 -4.22
CA THR A 140 -1.39 -14.96 -3.14
C THR A 140 -2.56 -14.26 -2.50
N ALA A 141 -2.59 -14.21 -1.17
CA ALA A 141 -3.54 -13.42 -0.41
C ALA A 141 -2.84 -12.31 0.37
N VAL A 142 -3.51 -11.17 0.48
CA VAL A 142 -3.18 -10.08 1.38
C VAL A 142 -4.35 -9.92 2.34
N ILE A 143 -4.09 -10.12 3.63
CA ILE A 143 -5.08 -9.93 4.69
C ILE A 143 -4.70 -8.68 5.49
N GLY A 144 -5.53 -7.65 5.41
CA GLY A 144 -5.33 -6.38 6.09
C GLY A 144 -6.14 -6.27 7.37
N PHE A 145 -5.51 -5.69 8.39
CA PHE A 145 -6.07 -5.45 9.71
C PHE A 145 -5.94 -3.97 10.01
N PHE A 146 -7.08 -3.27 9.99
CA PHE A 146 -7.17 -1.87 10.35
C PHE A 146 -7.25 -1.70 11.87
N PRO A 147 -6.62 -0.65 12.42
CA PRO A 147 -6.63 -0.40 13.86
C PRO A 147 -7.99 0.12 14.33
N LYS A 148 -8.31 -0.09 15.59
CA LYS A 148 -9.32 0.71 16.29
C LYS A 148 -8.69 2.00 16.81
N GLU A 149 -9.53 3.00 17.08
CA GLU A 149 -9.06 4.30 17.59
C GLU A 149 -8.20 4.17 18.87
N ASN A 150 -8.52 3.23 19.75
CA ASN A 150 -7.76 2.96 20.97
C ASN A 150 -6.44 2.21 20.74
N GLU A 151 -6.23 1.64 19.54
CA GLU A 151 -5.03 0.91 19.14
C GLU A 151 -4.03 1.83 18.42
N ASP A 152 -4.47 2.97 17.87
CA ASP A 152 -3.62 3.99 17.25
C ASP A 152 -3.43 5.27 18.09
N LYS A 153 -3.10 5.11 19.37
CA LYS A 153 -2.82 6.24 20.28
C LYS A 153 -1.36 6.69 20.33
N LEU A 154 -0.46 5.96 19.66
CA LEU A 154 0.97 6.25 19.70
C LEU A 154 1.39 7.08 18.49
N SER A 155 2.05 8.22 18.74
CA SER A 155 2.68 8.98 17.65
C SER A 155 3.77 8.14 16.96
N MET A 156 4.13 8.50 15.73
CA MET A 156 5.22 7.84 15.00
C MET A 156 6.53 7.81 15.80
N TYR A 157 6.86 8.89 16.54
CA TYR A 157 8.02 8.94 17.42
C TYR A 157 7.94 7.89 18.55
N GLN A 158 6.78 7.78 19.21
CA GLN A 158 6.57 6.80 20.27
C GLN A 158 6.58 5.36 19.73
N ARG A 159 6.06 5.12 18.52
CA ARG A 159 6.14 3.83 17.82
C ARG A 159 7.59 3.45 17.55
N ALA A 160 8.37 4.38 17.01
CA ALA A 160 9.80 4.19 16.74
C ALA A 160 10.59 3.89 18.02
N ALA A 161 10.38 4.68 19.08
CA ALA A 161 11.03 4.45 20.39
C ALA A 161 10.71 3.07 20.98
N LYS A 162 9.51 2.54 20.70
CA LYS A 162 9.07 1.21 21.10
C LYS A 162 9.37 0.11 20.08
N LYS A 163 10.14 0.40 19.03
CA LYS A 163 10.47 -0.54 17.93
C LYS A 163 9.23 -1.18 17.30
N LYS A 164 8.15 -0.41 17.13
CA LYS A 164 6.92 -0.81 16.46
C LYS A 164 6.89 -0.30 15.01
N PRO A 165 6.12 -0.94 14.11
CA PRO A 165 5.78 -0.34 12.82
C PRO A 165 5.23 1.08 13.00
N LEU A 166 5.54 1.98 12.06
CA LEU A 166 5.15 3.39 12.13
C LEU A 166 3.64 3.60 11.95
N THR A 167 2.96 2.63 11.35
CA THR A 167 1.51 2.55 11.23
C THR A 167 0.94 1.51 12.20
N ALA A 168 -0.31 1.68 12.59
CA ALA A 168 -1.07 0.67 13.34
C ALA A 168 -1.71 -0.38 12.43
N THR A 169 -1.93 -0.04 11.16
CA THR A 169 -2.43 -0.97 10.14
C THR A 169 -1.41 -2.06 9.86
N ARG A 170 -1.89 -3.29 9.72
CA ARG A 170 -1.04 -4.46 9.49
C ARG A 170 -1.56 -5.24 8.30
N VAL A 171 -0.64 -5.83 7.54
CA VAL A 171 -0.97 -6.80 6.49
C VAL A 171 -0.24 -8.11 6.74
N GLU A 172 -0.88 -9.21 6.37
CA GLU A 172 -0.26 -10.51 6.19
C GLU A 172 -0.32 -10.89 4.72
N ILE A 173 0.81 -11.32 4.17
CA ILE A 173 0.91 -11.74 2.76
C ILE A 173 1.23 -13.23 2.74
N LEU A 174 0.33 -14.02 2.15
CA LEU A 174 0.36 -15.47 2.21
C LEU A 174 0.43 -16.07 0.80
N ASN A 175 1.30 -17.06 0.63
CA ASN A 175 1.16 -18.00 -0.48
C ASN A 175 0.05 -19.00 -0.16
N ALA A 176 -0.66 -19.44 -1.20
CA ALA A 176 -1.77 -20.36 -1.11
C ALA A 176 -1.84 -21.31 -2.31
N SER A 177 -2.57 -22.41 -2.19
CA SER A 177 -2.93 -23.29 -3.32
C SER A 177 -4.43 -23.33 -3.56
N ILE A 178 -4.82 -23.60 -4.80
CA ILE A 178 -6.21 -23.71 -5.24
C ILE A 178 -6.56 -25.20 -5.38
N GLY A 179 -7.71 -25.60 -4.84
CA GLY A 179 -8.31 -26.93 -5.01
C GLY A 179 -7.67 -28.07 -4.21
N LYS A 180 -6.46 -27.88 -3.67
CA LYS A 180 -5.74 -28.88 -2.85
C LYS A 180 -4.90 -28.22 -1.76
N PRO A 181 -4.66 -28.89 -0.61
CA PRO A 181 -3.78 -28.39 0.45
C PRO A 181 -2.35 -28.10 -0.02
N MET A 182 -1.71 -27.11 0.62
CA MET A 182 -0.31 -26.80 0.37
C MET A 182 0.61 -27.91 0.88
N THR A 183 1.75 -28.07 0.22
CA THR A 183 2.84 -28.93 0.62
C THR A 183 4.17 -28.19 0.40
N LYS A 184 5.27 -28.74 0.91
CA LYS A 184 6.62 -28.23 0.61
C LYS A 184 6.95 -28.21 -0.90
N LYS A 185 6.23 -29.00 -1.71
CA LYS A 185 6.40 -29.08 -3.17
C LYS A 185 5.46 -28.15 -3.94
N THR A 186 4.48 -27.54 -3.27
CA THR A 186 3.54 -26.61 -3.90
C THR A 186 4.31 -25.38 -4.39
N ALA A 187 4.08 -25.00 -5.64
CA ALA A 187 4.65 -23.78 -6.21
C ALA A 187 4.22 -22.54 -5.42
N ARG A 188 5.02 -21.47 -5.48
CA ARG A 188 4.78 -20.24 -4.70
C ARG A 188 5.14 -19.04 -5.55
N HIS A 189 4.40 -17.96 -5.36
CA HIS A 189 4.84 -16.65 -5.83
C HIS A 189 5.99 -16.15 -4.95
N GLU A 190 6.86 -15.35 -5.55
CA GLU A 190 7.96 -14.68 -4.85
C GLU A 190 7.38 -13.46 -4.13
N LEU A 191 7.21 -13.55 -2.81
CA LEU A 191 6.50 -12.53 -2.05
C LEU A 191 7.32 -11.26 -1.79
N ARG A 192 8.64 -11.27 -1.99
CA ARG A 192 9.56 -10.15 -1.70
C ARG A 192 10.58 -9.99 -2.81
N SER A 193 10.10 -9.56 -3.97
CA SER A 193 10.92 -9.33 -5.15
C SER A 193 11.68 -8.01 -5.07
N GLN A 194 12.93 -8.02 -5.53
CA GLN A 194 13.79 -6.85 -5.64
C GLN A 194 13.74 -6.20 -7.03
N ASP A 195 12.99 -6.78 -7.97
CA ASP A 195 13.08 -6.43 -9.39
C ASP A 195 12.78 -4.96 -9.68
N LEU A 196 11.96 -4.32 -8.85
CA LEU A 196 11.59 -2.92 -9.01
C LEU A 196 12.49 -1.95 -8.25
N VAL A 197 13.39 -2.41 -7.38
CA VAL A 197 14.27 -1.53 -6.60
C VAL A 197 15.10 -0.63 -7.51
N GLY A 198 15.08 0.66 -7.21
CA GLY A 198 15.70 1.72 -7.99
C GLY A 198 14.88 2.22 -9.18
N GLN A 199 13.79 1.54 -9.55
CA GLN A 199 12.94 2.00 -10.64
C GLN A 199 12.10 3.21 -10.21
N ARG A 200 11.74 4.03 -11.20
CA ARG A 200 10.84 5.18 -11.06
C ARG A 200 9.82 5.16 -12.18
N LYS A 201 8.54 5.32 -11.84
CA LYS A 201 7.43 5.25 -12.81
C LYS A 201 6.35 6.26 -12.46
N VAL A 202 5.65 6.75 -13.47
CA VAL A 202 4.38 7.50 -13.32
C VAL A 202 3.21 6.55 -13.52
N TYR A 203 2.22 6.68 -12.67
CA TYR A 203 0.92 6.03 -12.69
C TYR A 203 -0.12 7.12 -12.92
N GLN A 204 -0.66 7.16 -14.13
CA GLN A 204 -1.76 8.04 -14.47
C GLN A 204 -3.06 7.27 -14.28
N TYR A 205 -3.87 7.66 -13.29
CA TYR A 205 -5.13 6.99 -12.96
C TYR A 205 -6.31 7.53 -13.77
N SER A 206 -6.26 8.81 -14.13
CA SER A 206 -7.31 9.51 -14.86
C SER A 206 -6.72 10.59 -15.78
N ASN A 207 -7.58 11.38 -16.43
CA ASN A 207 -7.13 12.58 -17.15
C ASN A 207 -6.56 13.68 -16.22
N LYS A 208 -6.82 13.60 -14.91
CA LYS A 208 -6.51 14.60 -13.88
C LYS A 208 -5.49 14.09 -12.86
N ASP A 209 -5.50 12.80 -12.54
CA ASP A 209 -4.82 12.23 -11.38
C ASP A 209 -3.63 11.38 -11.81
N ALA A 210 -2.44 11.75 -11.35
CA ALA A 210 -1.20 11.05 -11.65
C ALA A 210 -0.22 11.13 -10.49
N TYR A 211 0.44 10.01 -10.20
CA TYR A 211 1.41 9.86 -9.13
C TYR A 211 2.70 9.29 -9.70
N GLU A 212 3.85 9.66 -9.14
CA GLU A 212 5.06 8.87 -9.32
C GLU A 212 5.28 7.92 -8.16
N HIS A 213 5.78 6.73 -8.46
CA HIS A 213 6.34 5.82 -7.48
C HIS A 213 7.85 5.68 -7.72
N ILE A 214 8.62 5.76 -6.63
CA ILE A 214 10.05 5.49 -6.57
C ILE A 214 10.24 4.30 -5.64
N TYR A 215 10.72 3.18 -6.18
CA TYR A 215 10.92 1.94 -5.42
C TYR A 215 12.29 1.99 -4.74
N LEU A 216 12.31 2.30 -3.44
CA LEU A 216 13.57 2.60 -2.73
C LEU A 216 14.29 1.33 -2.26
N THR A 217 13.54 0.44 -1.62
CA THR A 217 14.02 -0.85 -1.13
C THR A 217 12.96 -1.91 -1.43
N ASP A 218 13.15 -3.12 -0.93
CA ASP A 218 12.16 -4.18 -1.02
C ASP A 218 10.96 -4.06 -0.08
N GLN A 219 11.00 -3.07 0.81
CA GLN A 219 9.96 -2.83 1.81
C GLN A 219 9.55 -1.36 1.91
N LEU A 220 10.11 -0.47 1.07
CA LEU A 220 9.82 0.96 1.07
C LEU A 220 9.71 1.51 -0.35
N PHE A 221 8.72 2.36 -0.55
CA PHE A 221 8.58 3.17 -1.75
C PHE A 221 8.20 4.60 -1.38
N THR A 222 8.55 5.55 -2.23
CA THR A 222 8.05 6.93 -2.16
C THR A 222 6.98 7.12 -3.21
N TRP A 223 5.85 7.69 -2.82
CA TRP A 223 4.84 8.21 -3.73
C TRP A 223 4.86 9.73 -3.71
N ASN A 224 4.55 10.35 -4.85
CA ASN A 224 4.36 11.80 -4.97
C ASN A 224 3.24 12.08 -5.98
N CYS A 225 2.24 12.85 -5.56
CA CYS A 225 1.13 13.24 -6.42
C CYS A 225 1.58 14.34 -7.40
N ILE A 226 1.69 14.02 -8.68
CA ILE A 226 2.12 14.95 -9.74
C ILE A 226 0.95 15.86 -10.15
N SER A 227 -0.26 15.29 -10.20
CA SER A 227 -1.51 15.98 -10.50
C SER A 227 -2.67 15.27 -9.81
N GLY A 228 -3.72 16.01 -9.47
CA GLY A 228 -4.88 15.49 -8.75
C GLY A 228 -5.19 16.29 -7.49
N ASN A 229 -6.10 15.78 -6.67
CA ASN A 229 -6.53 16.42 -5.43
C ASN A 229 -5.39 16.54 -4.41
N GLU A 230 -4.45 15.60 -4.42
CA GLU A 230 -3.28 15.59 -3.53
C GLU A 230 -2.04 16.28 -4.13
N LYS A 231 -2.17 17.01 -5.25
CA LYS A 231 -1.02 17.50 -6.02
C LYS A 231 0.08 18.08 -5.14
N GLY A 232 1.25 17.47 -5.19
CA GLY A 232 2.48 17.78 -4.47
C GLY A 232 2.51 17.41 -2.99
N LEU A 233 1.59 16.56 -2.53
CA LEU A 233 1.82 15.67 -1.40
C LEU A 233 2.71 14.51 -1.82
N ALA A 234 3.52 14.04 -0.88
CA ALA A 234 4.40 12.90 -1.05
C ALA A 234 4.72 12.29 0.31
N ASP A 235 4.94 10.98 0.32
CA ASP A 235 5.40 10.27 1.51
C ASP A 235 6.17 8.99 1.13
N THR A 236 6.88 8.42 2.10
CA THR A 236 7.56 7.12 1.98
C THR A 236 6.93 6.11 2.93
N ASP A 237 6.33 5.07 2.38
CA ASP A 237 5.55 4.10 3.14
C ASP A 237 6.07 2.68 2.96
N PHE A 238 5.59 1.79 3.82
CA PHE A 238 5.84 0.35 3.67
C PHE A 238 5.26 -0.11 2.34
N ALA A 239 6.04 -0.81 1.53
CA ALA A 239 5.57 -1.44 0.31
C ALA A 239 6.31 -2.73 0.01
N GLN A 240 5.60 -3.78 -0.37
CA GLN A 240 6.18 -5.08 -0.72
C GLN A 240 5.80 -5.47 -2.14
N ILE A 241 6.80 -5.88 -2.93
CA ILE A 241 6.62 -6.34 -4.31
C ILE A 241 6.51 -7.86 -4.34
N ILE A 242 5.40 -8.35 -4.90
CA ILE A 242 5.15 -9.75 -5.15
C ILE A 242 5.32 -9.99 -6.65
N LYS A 243 6.14 -10.97 -7.02
CA LYS A 243 6.36 -11.36 -8.41
C LYS A 243 5.60 -12.64 -8.72
N PHE A 244 4.76 -12.56 -9.76
CA PHE A 244 3.99 -13.70 -10.27
C PHE A 244 4.72 -14.38 -11.42
N GLU A 245 5.16 -13.57 -12.38
CA GLU A 245 6.00 -13.98 -13.51
C GLU A 245 6.81 -12.77 -14.03
N LYS A 246 7.58 -12.95 -15.11
CA LYS A 246 8.32 -11.85 -15.72
C LYS A 246 7.34 -10.73 -16.12
N ASP A 247 7.68 -9.49 -15.75
CA ASP A 247 6.91 -8.29 -16.07
C ASP A 247 5.45 -8.27 -15.54
N PHE A 248 5.14 -9.15 -14.58
CA PHE A 248 3.85 -9.16 -13.89
C PHE A 248 4.02 -9.32 -12.38
N TYR A 249 3.63 -8.27 -11.66
CA TYR A 249 3.84 -8.12 -10.23
C TYR A 249 2.55 -7.68 -9.54
N MET A 250 2.58 -7.62 -8.21
CA MET A 250 1.68 -6.82 -7.39
C MET A 250 2.50 -6.01 -6.41
N ILE A 251 2.16 -4.74 -6.22
CA ILE A 251 2.61 -3.93 -5.10
C ILE A 251 1.53 -3.97 -4.02
N VAL A 252 1.95 -4.25 -2.79
CA VAL A 252 1.14 -4.07 -1.59
C VAL A 252 1.75 -2.95 -0.78
N TRP A 253 1.04 -1.86 -0.49
CA TRP A 253 1.56 -0.81 0.39
C TRP A 253 0.60 -0.50 1.53
N VAL A 254 1.16 0.02 2.62
CA VAL A 254 0.42 0.45 3.80
C VAL A 254 0.87 1.85 4.20
N GLU A 255 -0.05 2.80 4.11
CA GLU A 255 0.21 4.19 4.48
C GLU A 255 0.10 4.40 5.98
N LYS A 256 1.02 5.22 6.51
CA LYS A 256 1.10 5.48 7.95
C LYS A 256 0.27 6.65 8.45
N ILE A 257 -0.28 7.47 7.55
CA ILE A 257 -1.10 8.64 7.90
C ILE A 257 -2.58 8.34 7.71
N MET A 258 -2.98 7.93 6.51
CA MET A 258 -4.39 7.69 6.17
C MET A 258 -4.83 6.24 6.40
N HIS A 259 -3.94 5.38 6.90
CA HIS A 259 -4.16 3.94 7.04
C HIS A 259 -4.52 3.19 5.75
N ILE A 260 -4.22 3.74 4.57
CA ILE A 260 -4.51 3.09 3.30
C ILE A 260 -3.76 1.75 3.20
N VAL A 261 -4.49 0.68 2.88
CA VAL A 261 -3.93 -0.59 2.40
C VAL A 261 -4.29 -0.72 0.93
N SER A 262 -3.28 -0.93 0.10
CA SER A 262 -3.50 -1.08 -1.34
C SER A 262 -2.87 -2.35 -1.86
N ALA A 263 -3.57 -3.04 -2.75
CA ALA A 263 -3.05 -4.19 -3.48
C ALA A 263 -3.31 -3.96 -4.98
N ILE A 264 -2.24 -3.65 -5.70
CA ILE A 264 -2.31 -3.23 -7.11
C ILE A 264 -1.43 -4.15 -7.94
N THR A 265 -2.03 -4.86 -8.89
CA THR A 265 -1.29 -5.61 -9.91
C THR A 265 -0.64 -4.67 -10.93
N LEU A 266 0.54 -5.05 -11.39
CA LEU A 266 1.40 -4.29 -12.29
C LEU A 266 1.75 -5.18 -13.48
N ASN A 267 1.14 -4.91 -14.63
CA ASN A 267 1.43 -5.61 -15.89
C ASN A 267 2.26 -4.69 -16.78
N PHE A 268 3.58 -4.93 -16.83
CA PHE A 268 4.50 -4.11 -17.63
C PHE A 268 4.56 -4.52 -19.09
N ASP A 269 4.00 -5.67 -19.48
CA ASP A 269 3.82 -5.99 -20.91
C ASP A 269 2.83 -5.02 -21.55
N THR A 270 1.79 -4.63 -20.80
CA THR A 270 0.75 -3.69 -21.26
C THR A 270 0.90 -2.29 -20.66
N MET A 271 1.90 -2.07 -19.81
CA MET A 271 2.10 -0.84 -19.03
C MET A 271 0.81 -0.37 -18.33
N GLN A 272 0.15 -1.30 -17.66
CA GLN A 272 -1.15 -1.10 -17.02
C GLN A 272 -1.11 -1.62 -15.58
N SER A 273 -1.70 -0.88 -14.64
CA SER A 273 -1.99 -1.38 -13.31
C SER A 273 -3.49 -1.58 -13.09
N SER A 274 -3.82 -2.46 -12.16
CA SER A 274 -5.20 -2.73 -11.74
C SER A 274 -5.25 -3.33 -10.35
N GLY A 275 -6.16 -2.85 -9.53
CA GLY A 275 -6.45 -3.40 -8.22
C GLY A 275 -7.42 -2.50 -7.47
N ALA A 276 -7.24 -2.43 -6.16
CA ALA A 276 -8.01 -1.55 -5.30
C ALA A 276 -7.23 -1.17 -4.02
N MET A 277 -7.82 -0.24 -3.27
CA MET A 277 -7.28 0.38 -2.07
C MET A 277 -8.40 0.47 -1.04
N ALA A 278 -8.06 0.26 0.22
CA ALA A 278 -9.01 0.39 1.32
C ALA A 278 -8.48 1.30 2.42
N ALA A 279 -9.36 2.12 2.98
CA ALA A 279 -9.08 2.94 4.15
C ALA A 279 -10.36 3.34 4.87
N PHE A 280 -10.22 3.97 6.03
CA PHE A 280 -11.33 4.64 6.68
C PHE A 280 -11.89 5.73 5.76
N GLU A 281 -13.21 5.79 5.61
CA GLU A 281 -13.90 6.82 4.80
C GLU A 281 -13.51 8.22 5.25
N GLY A 282 -13.33 8.42 6.57
CA GLY A 282 -12.87 9.66 7.16
C GLY A 282 -11.94 9.44 8.36
N TRP A 283 -11.71 10.51 9.13
CA TRP A 283 -10.71 10.55 10.21
C TRP A 283 -11.17 9.97 11.55
N ASN A 284 -12.27 9.22 11.57
CA ASN A 284 -12.96 8.79 12.79
C ASN A 284 -12.79 7.30 13.10
N TYR A 285 -11.94 6.57 12.38
CA TYR A 285 -11.77 5.11 12.51
C TYR A 285 -13.11 4.36 12.35
N GLY A 286 -14.03 4.92 11.55
CA GLY A 286 -15.37 4.40 11.31
C GLY A 286 -15.40 3.36 10.18
N GLU A 287 -16.23 3.62 9.19
CA GLU A 287 -16.39 2.73 8.04
C GLU A 287 -15.11 2.64 7.21
N ILE A 288 -14.78 1.43 6.74
CA ILE A 288 -13.71 1.20 5.77
C ILE A 288 -14.36 1.06 4.40
N ILE A 289 -13.93 1.89 3.46
CA ILE A 289 -14.39 1.81 2.07
C ILE A 289 -13.34 1.13 1.20
N ASN A 290 -13.81 0.50 0.12
CA ASN A 290 -12.97 -0.15 -0.86
C ASN A 290 -13.05 0.59 -2.20
N VAL A 291 -11.92 1.02 -2.72
CA VAL A 291 -11.81 1.94 -3.86
C VAL A 291 -11.06 1.28 -4.99
N SER A 292 -11.76 1.05 -6.10
CA SER A 292 -11.20 0.55 -7.36
C SER A 292 -10.12 1.49 -7.88
N SER A 293 -8.97 0.95 -8.27
CA SER A 293 -7.80 1.74 -8.66
C SER A 293 -7.01 1.08 -9.78
N GLY A 294 -6.71 1.84 -10.84
CA GLY A 294 -5.84 1.36 -11.91
C GLY A 294 -5.38 2.47 -12.84
N ALA A 295 -4.17 2.31 -13.37
CA ALA A 295 -3.46 3.38 -14.05
C ALA A 295 -2.75 2.89 -15.31
N LYS A 296 -2.57 3.84 -16.24
CA LYS A 296 -1.58 3.72 -17.31
C LYS A 296 -0.21 4.05 -16.72
N ILE A 297 0.78 3.21 -17.04
CA ILE A 297 2.12 3.30 -16.47
C ILE A 297 3.06 3.90 -17.50
N LYS A 298 3.95 4.79 -17.05
CA LYS A 298 5.06 5.30 -17.86
C LYS A 298 6.36 5.20 -17.07
N ASN A 299 7.40 4.68 -17.70
CA ASN A 299 8.74 4.67 -17.10
C ASN A 299 9.30 6.10 -17.04
N LEU A 300 9.97 6.41 -15.93
CA LEU A 300 10.84 7.57 -15.79
C LEU A 300 12.29 7.11 -15.65
N PRO A 301 13.28 8.00 -15.85
CA PRO A 301 14.65 7.73 -15.44
C PRO A 301 14.68 7.33 -13.97
N GLY A 302 15.17 6.12 -13.70
CA GLY A 302 15.34 5.57 -12.36
C GLY A 302 16.68 5.96 -11.74
N ILE A 303 16.88 5.46 -10.54
CA ILE A 303 18.15 5.48 -9.80
C ILE A 303 18.75 4.08 -9.85
N THR A 304 20.04 3.98 -10.06
CA THR A 304 20.79 2.73 -10.08
C THR A 304 21.64 2.62 -8.82
N ALA A 305 22.10 1.41 -8.48
CA ALA A 305 23.03 1.22 -7.35
C ALA A 305 24.30 2.08 -7.49
N LYS A 306 24.73 2.38 -8.72
CA LYS A 306 25.87 3.27 -9.00
C LYS A 306 25.64 4.70 -8.53
N ASP A 307 24.40 5.18 -8.57
CA ASP A 307 24.06 6.53 -8.13
C ASP A 307 24.19 6.70 -6.60
N TYR A 308 24.29 5.59 -5.86
CA TYR A 308 24.51 5.54 -4.42
C TYR A 308 25.96 5.26 -4.01
N GLU A 309 26.89 5.09 -4.97
CA GLU A 309 28.30 4.87 -4.66
C GLU A 309 28.91 6.14 -4.03
N LEU A 310 29.19 6.07 -2.73
CA LEU A 310 29.91 7.14 -2.04
C LEU A 310 31.35 7.21 -2.55
N PRO A 311 31.92 8.42 -2.74
CA PRO A 311 33.32 8.54 -3.13
C PRO A 311 34.20 7.85 -2.09
N VAL A 312 34.98 6.86 -2.55
CA VAL A 312 35.94 6.17 -1.69
C VAL A 312 36.96 7.21 -1.22
N LYS A 313 37.04 7.45 0.10
CA LYS A 313 38.12 8.28 0.67
C LYS A 313 39.45 7.66 0.24
N ARG A 314 40.19 8.35 -0.64
CA ARG A 314 41.59 8.02 -0.91
C ARG A 314 42.33 8.09 0.43
N LYS A 315 42.94 6.98 0.83
CA LYS A 315 43.85 6.92 1.99
C LYS A 315 45.10 7.75 1.71
#